data_AF-A0A7X9X2Q8-F1
#
_entry.id   AF-A0A7X9X2Q8-F1
#
_cell.length_a   1.000
_cell.length_b   1.000
_cell.length_c   1.000
_cell.angle_alpha   90.00
_cell.angle_beta   90.00
_cell.angle_gamma   90.00
#
_symmetry.space_group_name_H-M   'P 1'
#
loop_
_entity.id
_entity.type
_entity.pdbx_description
1 polymer ?
#
loop_
_entity_poly.entity_id
_entity_poly.type
_entity_poly.pdbx_seq_one_letter_code
_entity_poly.pdbx_strand_id
1 'polypeptide(L)'
;MVGYSDVSGGIPEAKRLLGKVMRISGGQIEFAGERCRPREGFRVRTVDTAPKLEDEYGINLEDTGLPPKTLLLDGESCAAVFRMDAHRVVFGWNGVIVRAVKP
;
A
#
# COMPACT_ATOMS: atom_id res chain seq x y z
N MET A 1 -0.36 -18.22 -17.64
CA MET A 1 0.09 -18.51 -16.26
C MET A 1 -0.48 -17.39 -15.41
N VAL A 2 -1.50 -17.66 -14.59
CA VAL A 2 -2.21 -16.63 -13.81
C VAL A 2 -1.85 -16.87 -12.35
N GLY A 3 -0.98 -16.02 -11.80
CA GLY A 3 -0.66 -16.02 -10.38
C GLY A 3 -1.75 -15.24 -9.65
N TYR A 4 -2.52 -15.91 -8.79
CA TYR A 4 -3.40 -15.23 -7.86
C TYR A 4 -2.63 -14.97 -6.57
N SER A 5 -2.77 -13.76 -6.02
CA SER A 5 -2.46 -13.52 -4.62
C SER A 5 -3.47 -14.31 -3.76
N ASP A 6 -2.98 -15.12 -2.82
CA ASP A 6 -3.79 -16.01 -1.96
C ASP A 6 -4.74 -15.27 -0.99
N VAL A 7 -4.73 -13.92 -1.00
CA VAL A 7 -5.59 -13.10 -0.16
C VAL A 7 -6.36 -12.12 -1.02
N SER A 8 -7.67 -12.36 -1.16
CA SER A 8 -8.62 -11.35 -1.64
C SER A 8 -9.67 -11.15 -0.56
N GLY A 9 -9.55 -10.08 0.23
CA GLY A 9 -10.56 -9.72 1.23
C GLY A 9 -11.95 -9.42 0.62
N GLY A 10 -12.00 -9.16 -0.70
CA GLY A 10 -13.23 -8.89 -1.43
C GLY A 10 -13.97 -7.63 -0.98
N ILE A 11 -15.20 -7.44 -1.49
CA ILE A 11 -16.03 -6.27 -1.18
C ILE A 11 -16.32 -6.11 0.32
N PRO A 12 -16.64 -7.18 1.09
CA PRO A 12 -16.91 -7.04 2.52
C PRO A 12 -15.72 -6.47 3.31
N GLU A 13 -14.51 -6.94 3.03
CA GLU A 13 -13.31 -6.43 3.70
C GLU A 13 -13.01 -5.00 3.27
N ALA A 14 -13.12 -4.70 1.97
CA ALA A 14 -12.97 -3.32 1.48
C ALA A 14 -13.90 -2.33 2.20
N LYS A 15 -15.16 -2.72 2.44
CA LYS A 15 -16.11 -1.90 3.22
C LYS A 15 -15.69 -1.71 4.68
N ARG A 16 -15.07 -2.70 5.32
CA ARG A 16 -14.59 -2.61 6.71
C ARG A 16 -13.41 -1.65 6.87
N LEU A 17 -12.62 -1.48 5.82
CA LEU A 17 -11.45 -0.58 5.81
C LEU A 17 -11.82 0.89 5.62
N LEU A 18 -13.04 1.19 5.12
CA LEU A 18 -13.50 2.57 4.95
C LEU A 18 -13.53 3.33 6.29
N GLY A 19 -13.01 4.55 6.28
CA GLY A 19 -12.93 5.41 7.47
C GLY A 19 -11.86 5.01 8.48
N LYS A 20 -11.10 3.93 8.24
CA LYS A 20 -9.93 3.59 9.07
C LYS A 20 -8.78 4.55 8.78
N VAL A 21 -8.00 4.85 9.81
CA VAL A 21 -6.86 5.77 9.74
C VAL A 21 -5.57 4.96 9.74
N MET A 22 -4.72 5.18 8.73
CA MET A 22 -3.35 4.69 8.72
C MET A 22 -2.46 5.68 9.48
N ARG A 23 -1.67 5.17 10.44
CA ARG A 23 -0.63 5.93 11.12
C ARG A 23 0.72 5.38 10.72
N ILE A 24 1.58 6.26 10.19
CA ILE A 24 2.96 5.94 9.82
C ILE A 24 3.87 6.71 10.77
N SER A 25 4.79 6.01 11.43
CA SER A 25 5.89 6.62 12.19
C SER A 25 7.23 6.02 11.75
N GLY A 26 8.34 6.58 12.22
CA GLY A 26 9.68 6.17 11.77
C GLY A 26 10.01 4.68 11.96
N GLY A 27 9.29 3.96 12.82
CA GLY A 27 9.53 2.54 13.10
C GLY A 27 8.29 1.64 13.08
N GLN A 28 7.11 2.15 12.68
CA GLN A 28 5.93 1.29 12.53
C GLN A 28 4.87 1.88 11.60
N ILE A 29 4.05 1.00 11.05
CA ILE A 29 2.75 1.31 10.43
C ILE A 29 1.66 0.70 11.29
N GLU A 30 0.61 1.46 11.57
CA GLU A 30 -0.62 0.97 12.20
C GLU A 30 -1.81 1.24 11.29
N PHE A 31 -2.60 0.21 10.98
CA PHE A 31 -3.81 0.33 10.19
C PHE A 31 -4.82 -0.76 10.59
N ALA A 32 -6.11 -0.42 10.61
CA ALA A 32 -7.19 -1.33 10.98
C ALA A 32 -7.03 -2.08 12.33
N GLY A 33 -6.20 -1.57 13.25
CA GLY A 33 -5.91 -2.20 14.54
C GLY A 33 -4.69 -3.13 14.54
N GLU A 34 -4.11 -3.38 13.38
CA GLU A 34 -2.88 -4.15 13.20
C GLU A 34 -1.66 -3.24 13.17
N ARG A 35 -0.53 -3.75 13.67
CA ARG A 35 0.74 -3.03 13.72
C ARG A 35 1.82 -3.82 12.99
N CYS A 36 2.54 -3.15 12.11
CA CYS A 36 3.72 -3.68 11.45
C CYS A 36 4.96 -2.86 11.83
N ARG A 37 6.06 -3.55 12.14
CA ARG A 37 7.38 -2.95 12.35
C ARG A 37 8.35 -3.49 11.31
N PRO A 38 9.00 -2.63 10.52
CA PRO A 38 10.01 -3.06 9.56
C PRO A 38 11.24 -3.60 10.29
N ARG A 39 11.82 -4.69 9.79
CA ARG A 39 13.01 -5.31 10.42
C ARG A 39 14.24 -4.42 10.36
N GLU A 40 14.47 -3.76 9.23
CA GLU A 40 15.65 -2.91 8.98
C GLU A 40 15.32 -1.40 8.99
N GLY A 41 14.11 -1.03 9.43
CA GLY A 41 13.59 0.33 9.30
C GLY A 41 12.94 0.59 7.94
N PHE A 42 12.35 1.77 7.80
CA PHE A 42 11.75 2.18 6.53
C PHE A 42 12.77 2.84 5.61
N ARG A 43 12.64 2.59 4.31
CA ARG A 43 13.38 3.26 3.24
C ARG A 43 12.41 4.01 2.34
N VAL A 44 12.80 5.21 1.91
CA VAL A 44 12.05 6.00 0.92
C VAL A 44 12.87 6.10 -0.35
N ARG A 45 12.27 5.73 -1.49
CA ARG A 45 12.91 5.79 -2.80
C ARG A 45 11.90 6.13 -3.89
N THR A 46 12.36 6.81 -4.95
CA THR A 46 11.57 6.94 -6.18
C THR A 46 11.68 5.65 -6.98
N VAL A 47 10.55 5.13 -7.44
CA VAL A 47 10.46 3.89 -8.24
C VAL A 47 9.63 4.11 -9.50
N ASP A 48 9.83 3.25 -10.49
CA ASP A 48 8.85 3.06 -11.57
C ASP A 48 7.64 2.32 -10.98
N THR A 49 6.47 2.93 -11.08
CA THR A 49 5.29 2.49 -10.30
C THR A 49 4.69 1.20 -10.87
N ALA A 50 4.57 1.10 -12.19
CA ALA A 50 3.95 -0.06 -12.85
C ALA A 50 4.60 -1.40 -12.48
N PRO A 51 5.92 -1.61 -12.66
CA PRO A 51 6.54 -2.89 -12.31
C PRO A 51 6.43 -3.17 -10.81
N LYS A 52 6.50 -2.13 -9.96
CA LYS A 52 6.41 -2.31 -8.52
C LYS A 52 5.01 -2.68 -8.03
N LEU A 53 3.95 -2.20 -8.70
CA LEU A 53 2.56 -2.62 -8.40
C LEU A 53 2.30 -4.06 -8.86
N GLU A 54 2.85 -4.45 -10.01
CA GLU A 54 2.78 -5.83 -10.49
C GLU A 54 3.50 -6.78 -9.53
N ASP A 55 4.72 -6.44 -9.09
CA ASP A 55 5.50 -7.24 -8.14
C ASP A 55 4.82 -7.36 -6.76
N GLU A 56 4.30 -6.26 -6.22
CA GLU A 56 3.73 -6.24 -4.87
C GLU A 56 2.30 -6.78 -4.81
N TYR A 57 1.48 -6.50 -5.83
CA TYR A 57 0.03 -6.71 -5.77
C TYR A 57 -0.57 -7.40 -7.01
N GLY A 58 0.20 -7.59 -8.09
CA GLY A 58 -0.32 -8.16 -9.34
C GLY A 58 -1.38 -7.29 -10.03
N ILE A 59 -1.32 -5.97 -9.88
CA ILE A 59 -2.27 -5.01 -10.45
C ILE A 59 -1.60 -4.05 -11.41
N ASN A 60 -2.39 -3.42 -12.28
CA ASN A 60 -1.90 -2.43 -13.22
C ASN A 60 -1.88 -1.02 -12.60
N LEU A 61 -1.05 -0.14 -13.16
CA LEU A 61 -0.98 1.26 -12.75
C LEU A 61 -2.35 1.96 -12.83
N GLU A 62 -3.11 1.66 -13.89
CA GLU A 62 -4.40 2.26 -14.22
C GLU A 62 -5.45 2.04 -13.12
N ASP A 63 -5.37 0.91 -12.40
CA ASP A 63 -6.29 0.56 -11.32
C ASP A 63 -6.13 1.45 -10.08
N THR A 64 -4.99 2.14 -9.96
CA THR A 64 -4.61 2.89 -8.77
C THR A 64 -4.69 4.40 -8.93
N GLY A 65 -4.54 4.90 -10.16
CA GLY A 65 -4.39 6.34 -10.46
C GLY A 65 -3.08 6.95 -9.95
N LEU A 66 -2.08 6.13 -9.62
CA LEU A 66 -0.74 6.60 -9.24
C LEU A 66 0.01 7.19 -10.46
N PRO A 67 0.97 8.11 -10.23
CA PRO A 67 1.83 8.59 -11.30
C PRO A 67 2.79 7.48 -11.79
N PRO A 68 3.31 7.54 -13.04
CA PRO A 68 4.23 6.54 -13.59
C PRO A 68 5.51 6.33 -12.78
N LYS A 69 5.97 7.38 -12.07
CA LYS A 69 7.04 7.33 -11.08
C LYS A 69 6.56 7.90 -9.77
N THR A 70 6.82 7.21 -8.67
CA THR A 70 6.41 7.68 -7.34
C THR A 70 7.43 7.41 -6.24
N LEU A 71 7.31 8.16 -5.15
CA LEU A 71 7.96 7.83 -3.89
C LEU A 71 7.26 6.62 -3.27
N LEU A 72 8.05 5.59 -2.99
CA LEU A 72 7.67 4.41 -2.27
C LEU A 72 8.32 4.44 -0.88
N LEU A 73 7.49 4.28 0.16
CA LEU A 73 7.93 3.89 1.49
C LEU A 73 7.89 2.37 1.59
N ASP A 74 9.05 1.77 1.80
CA ASP A 74 9.25 0.32 1.84
C ASP A 74 9.84 -0.09 3.18
N GLY A 75 9.30 -1.14 3.78
CA GLY A 75 9.74 -1.71 5.05
C GLY A 75 10.11 -3.18 4.97
N GLU A 76 10.14 -3.77 3.77
CA GLU A 76 10.35 -5.19 3.42
C GLU A 76 9.38 -6.20 4.07
N SER A 77 9.11 -6.07 5.37
CA SER A 77 8.16 -6.88 6.14
C SER A 77 6.83 -6.17 6.40
N CYS A 78 6.65 -4.95 5.90
CA CYS A 78 5.43 -4.16 6.02
C CYS A 78 4.86 -3.81 4.66
N ALA A 79 3.57 -3.49 4.62
CA ALA A 79 2.90 -3.03 3.41
C ALA A 79 3.65 -1.85 2.78
N ALA A 80 3.97 -1.99 1.48
CA ALA A 80 4.46 -0.90 0.65
C ALA A 80 3.46 0.26 0.60
N VAL A 81 3.93 1.50 0.81
CA VAL A 81 3.09 2.70 0.73
C VAL A 81 3.58 3.60 -0.39
N PHE A 82 2.76 3.72 -1.43
CA PHE A 82 3.02 4.52 -2.61
C PHE A 82 2.44 5.92 -2.43
N ARG A 83 3.24 6.95 -2.66
CA ARG A 83 2.74 8.32 -2.67
C ARG A 83 1.91 8.55 -3.94
N MET A 84 0.74 9.14 -3.83
CA MET A 84 0.00 9.61 -5.00
C MET A 84 0.28 11.09 -5.25
N ASP A 85 0.23 11.88 -4.18
CA ASP A 85 0.61 13.30 -4.17
C ASP A 85 0.91 13.78 -2.73
N ALA A 86 0.80 15.09 -2.45
CA ALA A 86 1.04 15.66 -1.13
C ALA A 86 0.04 15.22 -0.03
N HIS A 87 -1.16 14.76 -0.42
CA HIS A 87 -2.25 14.43 0.48
C HIS A 87 -2.73 12.99 0.34
N ARG A 88 -2.34 12.27 -0.72
CA ARG A 88 -2.88 10.93 -1.00
C ARG A 88 -1.78 9.89 -1.07
N VAL A 89 -2.07 8.71 -0.55
CA VAL A 89 -1.23 7.52 -0.64
C VAL A 89 -2.06 6.29 -1.02
N VAL A 90 -1.39 5.29 -1.60
CA VAL A 90 -1.97 3.99 -1.96
C VAL A 90 -1.14 2.89 -1.33
N PHE A 91 -1.81 1.87 -0.78
CA PHE A 91 -1.16 0.68 -0.23
C PHE A 91 -2.11 -0.51 -0.29
N GLY A 92 -1.55 -1.73 -0.32
CA GLY A 92 -2.30 -2.96 -0.19
C GLY A 92 -2.53 -3.34 1.27
N TRP A 93 -3.72 -3.85 1.59
CA TRP A 93 -4.05 -4.41 2.90
C TRP A 93 -5.02 -5.58 2.76
N ASN A 94 -4.64 -6.78 3.21
CA ASN A 94 -5.46 -7.99 3.15
C ASN A 94 -6.13 -8.22 1.78
N GLY A 95 -5.38 -8.03 0.69
CA GLY A 95 -5.87 -8.19 -0.68
C GLY A 95 -6.70 -7.03 -1.23
N VAL A 96 -6.82 -5.93 -0.49
CA VAL A 96 -7.54 -4.72 -0.90
C VAL A 96 -6.56 -3.59 -1.15
N ILE A 97 -6.69 -2.92 -2.28
CA ILE A 97 -5.95 -1.69 -2.55
C ILE A 97 -6.68 -0.51 -1.92
N VAL A 98 -6.02 0.14 -0.97
CA VAL A 98 -6.58 1.23 -0.19
C VAL A 98 -5.97 2.54 -0.67
N ARG A 99 -6.83 3.53 -0.92
CA ARG A 99 -6.43 4.91 -1.11
C ARG A 99 -6.73 5.69 0.17
N ALA A 100 -5.69 6.16 0.85
CA ALA A 100 -5.83 7.01 2.02
C ALA A 100 -5.60 8.48 1.65
N VAL A 101 -6.36 9.35 2.30
CA VAL A 101 -6.26 10.81 2.18
C VAL A 101 -5.83 11.35 3.53
N LYS A 102 -4.80 12.20 3.53
CA LYS A 102 -4.37 12.96 4.69
C LYS A 102 -5.46 14.00 5.01
N PRO A 103 -6.02 13.98 6.24
CA PRO A 103 -7.01 14.96 6.66
C PRO A 103 -6.40 16.37 6.76
#